data_AF-A0A7J0E3V9-F1
#
_entry.id   AF-A0A7J0E3V9-F1
#
_cell.length_a   1.000
_cell.length_b   1.000
_cell.length_c   1.000
_cell.angle_alpha   90.00
_cell.angle_beta   90.00
_cell.angle_gamma   90.00
#
_symmetry.space_group_name_H-M   'P 1'
#
loop_
_entity.id
_entity.type
_entity.pdbx_description
1 polymer ?
#
loop_
_entity_poly.entity_id
_entity_poly.type
_entity_poly.pdbx_seq_one_letter_code
_entity_poly.pdbx_strand_id
1 'polypeptide(L)'
;MAPDASAALAVRQKVEQFLNAARTGNLDLFKKLAAQLDDGKGLPQTVADVKDANKRGALHFAAREGKTQATDWLAGDIVSPGVNKACSNLYNRQIVYAIREGMMEVCNYLVEALKLNVDTKDEDGETPLLHAARQGHTATAKYLIECVVQSLLYRVSWGLQLCIIPLE
;
A
#
# COMPACT_ATOMS: atom_id res chain seq x y z
N MET A 1 -36.96 -7.30 -14.93
CA MET A 1 -36.12 -6.18 -15.38
C MET A 1 -34.72 -6.42 -14.85
N ALA A 2 -33.81 -6.92 -15.69
CA ALA A 2 -32.41 -7.08 -15.30
C ALA A 2 -31.78 -5.69 -15.18
N PRO A 3 -31.05 -5.36 -14.11
CA PRO A 3 -30.32 -4.11 -14.06
C PRO A 3 -29.34 -4.08 -15.24
N ASP A 4 -29.44 -3.02 -16.03
CA ASP A 4 -28.93 -2.95 -17.39
C ASP A 4 -27.43 -3.27 -17.44
N ALA A 5 -27.06 -4.31 -18.21
CA ALA A 5 -25.66 -4.69 -18.41
C ALA A 5 -24.80 -3.50 -18.90
N SER A 6 -25.43 -2.55 -19.60
CA SER A 6 -24.84 -1.27 -20.03
C SER A 6 -24.44 -0.37 -18.85
N ALA A 7 -25.30 -0.22 -17.85
CA ALA A 7 -25.02 0.61 -16.68
C ALA A 7 -23.89 0.01 -15.82
N ALA A 8 -23.89 -1.32 -15.65
CA ALA A 8 -22.82 -2.02 -14.95
C ALA A 8 -21.46 -1.91 -15.67
N LEU A 9 -21.46 -1.93 -17.01
CA LEU A 9 -20.25 -1.74 -17.82
C LEU A 9 -19.70 -0.31 -17.71
N ALA A 10 -20.58 0.70 -17.70
CA ALA A 10 -20.19 2.10 -17.56
C ALA A 10 -19.54 2.38 -16.18
N VAL A 11 -20.05 1.78 -15.11
CA VAL A 11 -19.45 1.89 -13.77
C VAL A 11 -18.05 1.24 -13.74
N ARG A 12 -17.89 0.06 -14.36
CA ARG A 12 -16.59 -0.62 -14.46
C ARG A 12 -15.57 0.21 -15.25
N GLN A 13 -15.96 0.81 -16.36
CA GLN A 13 -15.08 1.68 -17.14
C GLN A 13 -14.62 2.91 -16.33
N LYS A 14 -15.52 3.52 -15.54
CA LYS A 14 -15.15 4.65 -14.66
C LYS A 14 -14.16 4.22 -13.58
N VAL A 15 -14.38 3.05 -12.97
CA VAL A 15 -13.44 2.45 -11.99
C VAL A 15 -12.08 2.22 -12.62
N GLU A 16 -12.02 1.67 -13.83
CA GLU A 16 -10.76 1.41 -14.53
C GLU A 16 -10.03 2.72 -14.88
N GLN A 17 -10.75 3.73 -15.36
CA GLN A 17 -10.18 5.06 -15.60
C GLN A 17 -9.65 5.71 -14.32
N PHE A 18 -10.34 5.52 -13.20
CA PHE A 18 -9.94 6.02 -11.89
C PHE A 18 -8.64 5.36 -11.40
N LEU A 19 -8.53 4.04 -11.51
CA LEU A 19 -7.29 3.31 -11.19
C LEU A 19 -6.15 3.70 -12.14
N ASN A 20 -6.44 3.93 -13.42
CA ASN A 20 -5.45 4.38 -14.39
C ASN A 20 -4.96 5.82 -14.11
N ALA A 21 -5.82 6.68 -13.57
CA ALA A 21 -5.44 8.02 -13.11
C ALA A 21 -4.47 7.95 -11.93
N ALA A 22 -4.73 7.06 -10.96
CA ALA A 22 -3.79 6.79 -9.86
C ALA A 22 -2.44 6.27 -10.36
N ARG A 23 -2.46 5.37 -11.36
CA ARG A 23 -1.27 4.81 -12.01
C ARG A 23 -0.43 5.88 -12.71
N THR A 24 -1.07 6.78 -13.46
CA THR A 24 -0.38 7.85 -14.18
C THR A 24 0.04 9.01 -13.26
N GLY A 25 -0.55 9.12 -12.07
CA GLY A 25 -0.30 10.20 -11.12
C GLY A 25 -1.01 11.50 -11.48
N ASN A 26 -2.02 11.45 -12.35
CA ASN A 26 -2.79 12.64 -12.75
C ASN A 26 -3.82 12.96 -11.66
N LEU A 27 -3.42 13.80 -10.70
CA LEU A 27 -4.22 14.14 -9.53
C LEU A 27 -5.54 14.85 -9.89
N ASP A 28 -5.54 15.70 -10.91
CA ASP A 28 -6.74 16.44 -11.34
C ASP A 28 -7.81 15.50 -11.90
N LEU A 29 -7.39 14.59 -12.77
CA LEU A 29 -8.27 13.57 -13.33
C LEU A 29 -8.72 12.59 -12.25
N PHE A 30 -7.82 12.24 -11.33
CA PHE A 30 -8.12 11.40 -10.18
C PHE A 30 -9.21 12.00 -9.28
N LYS A 31 -9.08 13.27 -8.89
CA LYS A 31 -10.08 13.99 -8.08
C LYS A 31 -11.43 14.13 -8.79
N LYS A 32 -11.41 14.44 -10.08
CA LYS A 32 -12.64 14.52 -10.89
C LYS A 32 -13.38 13.17 -10.93
N LEU A 33 -12.65 12.08 -11.16
CA LEU A 33 -13.24 10.74 -11.18
C LEU A 33 -13.68 10.28 -9.78
N ALA A 34 -12.92 10.64 -8.73
CA ALA A 34 -13.31 10.36 -7.35
C ALA A 34 -14.67 11.02 -7.03
N ALA A 35 -14.85 12.29 -7.39
CA ALA A 35 -16.11 13.01 -7.20
C ALA A 35 -17.26 12.43 -8.04
N GLN A 36 -16.99 11.88 -9.22
CA GLN A 36 -18.00 11.22 -10.05
C GLN A 36 -18.41 9.82 -9.55
N LEU A 37 -17.54 9.18 -8.78
CA LEU A 37 -17.79 7.88 -8.16
C LEU A 37 -18.41 8.04 -6.76
N ASP A 38 -18.33 9.23 -6.17
CA ASP A 38 -18.91 9.52 -4.87
C ASP A 38 -20.42 9.70 -5.00
N ASP A 39 -21.17 8.59 -4.91
CA ASP A 39 -22.64 8.55 -4.83
C ASP A 39 -23.16 9.05 -3.45
N GLY A 40 -22.48 10.01 -2.83
CA GLY A 40 -22.79 10.54 -1.50
C GLY A 40 -22.42 9.61 -0.33
N LYS A 41 -21.61 8.59 -0.58
CA LYS A 41 -21.11 7.65 0.45
C LYS A 41 -19.85 8.16 1.16
N GLY A 42 -19.22 9.20 0.60
CA GLY A 42 -18.00 9.79 1.09
C GLY A 42 -16.78 9.29 0.30
N LEU A 43 -16.03 10.24 -0.26
CA LEU A 43 -14.74 10.05 -0.93
C LEU A 43 -13.86 8.92 -0.36
N PRO A 44 -13.55 8.85 0.95
CA PRO A 44 -12.67 7.81 1.47
C PRO A 44 -13.24 6.39 1.33
N GLN A 45 -14.53 6.17 1.59
CA GLN A 45 -15.14 4.85 1.45
C GLN A 45 -15.22 4.43 -0.01
N THR A 46 -15.62 5.34 -0.89
CA THR A 46 -15.70 5.10 -2.33
C THR A 46 -14.35 4.65 -2.89
N VAL A 47 -13.27 5.35 -2.56
CA VAL A 47 -11.93 5.00 -3.05
C VAL A 47 -11.41 3.69 -2.44
N ALA A 48 -11.74 3.41 -1.18
CA ALA A 48 -11.40 2.14 -0.54
C ALA A 48 -12.16 0.95 -1.14
N ASP A 49 -13.41 1.15 -1.58
CA ASP A 49 -14.27 0.13 -2.19
C ASP A 49 -13.91 -0.11 -3.66
N VAL A 50 -13.40 0.90 -4.36
CA VAL A 50 -12.96 0.81 -5.75
C VAL A 50 -11.71 -0.07 -5.85
N LYS A 51 -11.93 -1.32 -6.27
CA LYS A 51 -10.89 -2.34 -6.44
C LYS A 51 -11.01 -3.03 -7.79
N ASP A 52 -9.87 -3.39 -8.34
CA ASP A 52 -9.76 -4.26 -9.51
C ASP A 52 -10.13 -5.72 -9.17
N ALA A 53 -10.24 -6.60 -10.18
CA ALA A 53 -10.53 -8.03 -10.02
C ALA A 53 -9.54 -8.74 -9.07
N ASN A 54 -8.33 -8.23 -8.97
CA ASN A 54 -7.29 -8.69 -8.05
C ASN A 54 -7.38 -8.07 -6.63
N LYS A 55 -8.52 -7.45 -6.28
CA LYS A 55 -8.74 -6.72 -5.02
C LYS A 55 -7.73 -5.58 -4.76
N ARG A 56 -7.14 -5.04 -5.83
CA ARG A 56 -6.16 -3.93 -5.79
C ARG A 56 -6.88 -2.59 -5.91
N GLY A 57 -6.66 -1.68 -4.96
CA GLY A 57 -7.22 -0.33 -4.98
C GLY A 57 -6.29 0.72 -5.61
N ALA A 58 -6.73 1.98 -5.64
CA ALA A 58 -5.95 3.10 -6.20
C ALA A 58 -4.57 3.28 -5.55
N LEU A 59 -4.48 3.10 -4.23
CA LEU A 59 -3.22 3.20 -3.49
C LEU A 59 -2.17 2.20 -3.99
N HIS A 60 -2.61 0.99 -4.38
CA HIS A 60 -1.71 -0.03 -4.92
C HIS A 60 -1.06 0.48 -6.21
N PHE A 61 -1.85 1.02 -7.14
CA PHE A 61 -1.30 1.52 -8.41
C PHE A 61 -0.45 2.78 -8.24
N ALA A 62 -0.89 3.72 -7.40
CA ALA A 62 -0.11 4.93 -7.12
C ALA A 62 1.25 4.61 -6.49
N ALA A 63 1.27 3.73 -5.48
CA ALA A 63 2.50 3.30 -4.84
C ALA A 63 3.41 2.50 -5.79
N ARG A 64 2.85 1.59 -6.60
CA ARG A 64 3.62 0.78 -7.56
C ARG A 64 4.37 1.63 -8.59
N GLU A 65 3.78 2.74 -9.00
CA GLU A 65 4.35 3.63 -10.02
C GLU A 65 5.10 4.83 -9.39
N GLY A 66 5.31 4.83 -8.07
CA GLY A 66 6.05 5.87 -7.35
C GLY A 66 5.39 7.24 -7.34
N LYS A 67 4.05 7.32 -7.47
CA LYS A 67 3.31 8.58 -7.58
C LYS A 67 3.02 9.23 -6.23
N THR A 68 4.08 9.65 -5.53
CA THR A 68 4.05 10.20 -4.16
C THR A 68 2.88 11.15 -3.87
N GLN A 69 2.56 12.11 -4.74
CA GLN A 69 1.44 13.04 -4.53
C GLN A 69 0.06 12.36 -4.49
N ALA A 70 -0.17 11.39 -5.38
CA ALA A 70 -1.41 10.63 -5.38
C ALA A 70 -1.48 9.71 -4.16
N THR A 71 -0.34 9.12 -3.78
CA THR A 71 -0.23 8.28 -2.60
C THR A 71 -0.42 9.07 -1.30
N ASP A 72 0.13 10.28 -1.17
CA ASP A 72 -0.04 11.16 -0.01
C ASP A 72 -1.48 11.64 0.12
N TRP A 73 -2.12 11.99 -1.00
CA TRP A 73 -3.54 12.34 -1.00
C TRP A 73 -4.41 11.16 -0.56
N LEU A 74 -4.13 9.96 -1.09
CA LEU A 74 -4.81 8.73 -0.71
C LEU A 74 -4.53 8.31 0.75
N ALA A 75 -3.32 8.51 1.24
CA ALA A 75 -2.93 8.15 2.60
C ALA A 75 -3.52 9.13 3.63
N GLY A 76 -3.45 10.43 3.36
CA GLY A 76 -3.91 11.49 4.26
C GLY A 76 -5.43 11.53 4.42
N ASP A 77 -6.19 11.29 3.35
CA ASP A 77 -7.65 11.44 3.36
C ASP A 77 -8.40 10.11 3.60
N ILE A 78 -7.76 8.96 3.33
CA ILE A 78 -8.45 7.66 3.19
C ILE A 78 -7.86 6.54 4.05
N VAL A 79 -6.57 6.60 4.41
CA VAL A 79 -5.86 5.46 4.99
C VAL A 79 -5.09 5.85 6.24
N SER A 80 -5.77 5.88 7.39
CA SER A 80 -5.16 5.74 8.73
C SER A 80 -6.22 5.35 9.76
N PRO A 81 -5.97 4.47 10.75
CA PRO A 81 -4.96 3.41 10.91
C PRO A 81 -5.64 2.03 10.89
N GLY A 82 -5.25 1.16 9.96
CA GLY A 82 -5.81 -0.18 9.91
C GLY A 82 -5.69 -0.76 8.54
N VAL A 83 -4.45 -1.05 8.13
CA VAL A 83 -4.19 -1.95 7.02
C VAL A 83 -5.02 -3.20 7.30
N ASN A 84 -6.14 -3.31 6.61
CA ASN A 84 -7.08 -4.39 6.78
C ASN A 84 -6.27 -5.68 6.65
N LYS A 85 -6.31 -6.55 7.67
CA LYS A 85 -5.56 -7.82 7.72
C LYS A 85 -5.80 -8.67 6.45
N ALA A 86 -6.95 -8.49 5.78
CA ALA A 86 -7.27 -9.12 4.50
C ALA A 86 -6.42 -8.64 3.30
N CYS A 87 -5.81 -7.44 3.37
CA CYS A 87 -4.90 -6.90 2.37
C CYS A 87 -3.44 -7.30 2.60
N SER A 88 -3.10 -7.97 3.71
CA SER A 88 -1.73 -8.37 4.05
C SER A 88 -1.04 -9.10 2.89
N ASN A 89 -1.74 -10.05 2.26
CA ASN A 89 -1.19 -10.84 1.16
C ASN A 89 -0.92 -9.98 -0.10
N LEU A 90 -1.80 -9.01 -0.39
CA LEU A 90 -1.61 -8.11 -1.53
C LEU A 90 -0.48 -7.12 -1.30
N TYR A 91 -0.34 -6.64 -0.06
CA TYR A 91 0.71 -5.72 0.33
C TYR A 91 2.08 -6.39 0.39
N ASN A 92 2.14 -7.63 0.88
CA ASN A 92 3.34 -8.48 0.81
C ASN A 92 3.73 -8.75 -0.63
N ARG A 93 2.76 -9.08 -1.50
CA ARG A 93 3.03 -9.24 -2.93
C ARG A 93 3.55 -7.95 -3.56
N GLN A 94 3.03 -6.80 -3.13
CA GLN A 94 3.45 -5.50 -3.64
C GLN A 94 4.87 -5.12 -3.22
N ILE A 95 5.23 -5.31 -1.94
CA ILE A 95 6.58 -5.01 -1.46
C ILE A 95 7.60 -5.96 -2.10
N VAL A 96 7.27 -7.25 -2.22
CA VAL A 96 8.13 -8.23 -2.92
C VAL A 96 8.34 -7.84 -4.38
N TYR A 97 7.30 -7.37 -5.07
CA TYR A 97 7.44 -6.87 -6.45
C TYR A 97 8.38 -5.66 -6.52
N ALA A 98 8.16 -4.64 -5.69
CA ALA A 98 9.02 -3.45 -5.64
C ALA A 98 10.48 -3.82 -5.36
N ILE A 99 10.71 -4.79 -4.48
CA ILE A 99 12.03 -5.30 -4.15
C ILE A 99 12.66 -6.04 -5.33
N ARG A 100 11.89 -6.88 -6.03
CA ARG A 100 12.37 -7.62 -7.20
C ARG A 100 12.79 -6.70 -8.33
N GLU A 101 12.11 -5.57 -8.49
CA GLU A 101 12.42 -4.55 -9.47
C GLU A 101 13.46 -3.52 -8.98
N GLY A 102 13.91 -3.59 -7.72
CA GLY A 102 14.87 -2.65 -7.14
C GLY A 102 14.31 -1.24 -6.92
N MET A 103 12.98 -1.08 -6.88
CA MET A 103 12.29 0.20 -6.73
C MET A 103 12.37 0.73 -5.29
N MET A 104 13.48 1.38 -4.95
CA MET A 104 13.76 1.88 -3.61
C MET A 104 12.74 2.91 -3.12
N GLU A 105 12.28 3.86 -3.95
CA GLU A 105 11.31 4.87 -3.49
C GLU A 105 9.98 4.22 -3.11
N VAL A 106 9.56 3.21 -3.89
CA VAL A 106 8.35 2.45 -3.61
C VAL A 106 8.52 1.64 -2.32
N CYS A 107 9.65 0.95 -2.15
CA CYS A 107 9.94 0.21 -0.92
C CYS A 107 9.90 1.13 0.31
N ASN A 108 10.53 2.30 0.21
CA ASN A 108 10.58 3.26 1.31
C ASN A 108 9.18 3.75 1.68
N TYR A 109 8.40 4.14 0.67
CA TYR A 109 7.02 4.56 0.87
C TYR A 109 6.16 3.47 1.52
N LEU A 110 6.24 2.22 1.04
CA LEU A 110 5.45 1.11 1.56
C LEU A 110 5.79 0.81 3.03
N VAL A 111 7.06 0.91 3.42
CA VAL A 111 7.48 0.66 4.81
C VAL A 111 7.18 1.84 5.72
N GLU A 112 7.50 3.07 5.30
CA GLU A 112 7.35 4.26 6.14
C GLU A 112 5.91 4.72 6.26
N ALA A 113 5.19 4.82 5.14
CA ALA A 113 3.83 5.36 5.10
C ALA A 113 2.80 4.34 5.62
N LEU A 114 3.01 3.05 5.32
CA LEU A 114 2.01 2.02 5.61
C LEU A 114 2.42 1.07 6.72
N LYS A 115 3.59 1.32 7.32
CA LYS A 115 4.09 0.61 8.52
C LYS A 115 4.01 -0.90 8.35
N LEU A 116 4.31 -1.39 7.16
CA LEU A 116 4.29 -2.81 6.87
C LEU A 116 5.37 -3.53 7.63
N ASN A 117 5.05 -4.77 7.98
CA ASN A 117 6.06 -5.67 8.48
C ASN A 117 6.89 -6.21 7.30
N VAL A 118 8.15 -5.82 7.26
CA VAL A 118 9.14 -6.29 6.27
C VAL A 118 9.62 -7.71 6.53
N ASP A 119 9.23 -8.32 7.65
CA ASP A 119 9.51 -9.71 8.01
C ASP A 119 8.37 -10.68 7.63
N THR A 120 7.36 -10.18 6.91
CA THR A 120 6.22 -11.02 6.53
C THR A 120 6.61 -11.95 5.39
N LYS A 121 6.39 -13.25 5.58
CA LYS A 121 6.65 -14.27 4.56
C LYS A 121 5.57 -14.24 3.48
N ASP A 122 5.97 -14.50 2.24
CA ASP A 122 5.05 -14.71 1.13
C ASP A 122 4.47 -16.13 1.11
N GLU A 123 3.73 -16.46 0.04
CA GLU A 123 3.10 -17.77 -0.15
C GLU A 123 4.13 -18.91 -0.31
N ASP A 124 5.35 -18.58 -0.72
CA ASP A 124 6.49 -19.51 -0.85
C ASP A 124 7.31 -19.61 0.45
N GLY A 125 6.94 -18.85 1.50
CA GLY A 125 7.64 -18.82 2.78
C GLY A 125 8.90 -17.95 2.78
N GLU A 126 9.15 -17.19 1.72
CA GLU A 126 10.31 -16.33 1.55
C GLU A 126 10.07 -14.96 2.17
N THR A 127 11.13 -14.37 2.76
CA THR A 127 11.07 -13.00 3.27
C THR A 127 11.40 -12.00 2.16
N PRO A 128 10.91 -10.75 2.25
CA PRO A 128 11.25 -9.68 1.32
C PRO A 128 12.77 -9.48 1.17
N LEU A 129 13.52 -9.67 2.27
CA LEU A 129 14.98 -9.63 2.26
C LEU A 129 15.60 -10.74 1.39
N LEU A 130 15.04 -11.95 1.43
CA LEU A 130 15.51 -13.07 0.61
C LEU A 130 15.32 -12.79 -0.89
N HIS A 131 14.19 -12.17 -1.26
CA HIS A 131 13.95 -11.71 -2.63
C HIS A 131 14.98 -10.68 -3.08
N ALA A 132 15.29 -9.68 -2.24
CA ALA A 132 16.30 -8.66 -2.54
C ALA A 132 17.68 -9.29 -2.78
N ALA A 133 18.07 -10.21 -1.90
CA ALA A 133 19.34 -10.93 -2.00
C ALA A 133 19.42 -11.80 -3.25
N ARG A 134 18.34 -12.53 -3.58
CA ARG A 134 18.27 -13.40 -4.77
C ARG A 134 18.37 -12.63 -6.08
N GLN A 135 17.84 -11.42 -6.12
CA GLN A 135 17.90 -10.55 -7.31
C GLN A 135 19.18 -9.71 -7.37
N GLY A 136 20.04 -9.74 -6.35
CA GLY A 136 21.28 -8.97 -6.32
C GLY A 136 21.08 -7.48 -6.05
N HIS A 137 19.92 -7.07 -5.53
CA HIS A 137 19.60 -5.66 -5.26
C HIS A 137 20.16 -5.24 -3.90
N THR A 138 21.48 -5.03 -3.83
CA THR A 138 22.22 -4.77 -2.59
C THR A 138 21.74 -3.52 -1.86
N ALA A 139 21.35 -2.47 -2.60
CA ALA A 139 20.81 -1.24 -2.00
C ALA A 139 19.49 -1.49 -1.28
N THR A 140 18.56 -2.21 -1.93
CA THR A 140 17.27 -2.57 -1.35
C THR A 140 17.43 -3.54 -0.19
N ALA A 141 18.34 -4.51 -0.29
CA ALA A 141 18.66 -5.42 0.81
C ALA A 141 19.19 -4.68 2.04
N LYS A 142 20.09 -3.71 1.83
CA LYS A 142 20.62 -2.87 2.92
C LYS A 142 19.51 -2.05 3.59
N TYR A 143 18.64 -1.42 2.81
CA TYR A 143 17.49 -0.69 3.32
C TYR A 143 16.55 -1.59 4.14
N LEU A 144 16.21 -2.78 3.65
CA LEU A 144 15.37 -3.74 4.37
C LEU A 144 16.00 -4.20 5.69
N ILE A 145 17.32 -4.45 5.71
CA ILE A 145 18.05 -4.79 6.94
C ILE A 145 17.95 -3.65 7.95
N GLU A 146 18.17 -2.41 7.51
CA GLU A 146 18.05 -1.23 8.37
C GLU A 146 16.62 -1.13 8.97
N CYS A 147 15.58 -1.35 8.16
CA CYS A 147 14.20 -1.37 8.64
C CYS A 147 13.91 -2.50 9.64
N VAL A 148 14.40 -3.73 9.38
CA VAL A 148 14.23 -4.88 10.29
C VAL A 148 14.92 -4.60 11.62
N VAL A 149 16.17 -4.10 11.59
CA VAL A 149 16.92 -3.79 12.81
C VAL A 149 16.25 -2.65 13.60
N GLN A 150 15.74 -1.62 12.94
CA GLN A 150 14.95 -0.55 13.59
C GLN A 150 13.71 -1.11 14.28
N SER A 151 12.98 -2.01 13.62
CA SER A 151 11.81 -2.68 14.21
C SER A 151 12.18 -3.51 15.46
N LEU A 152 13.29 -4.25 15.39
CA LEU A 152 13.81 -5.02 16.53
C LEU A 152 14.28 -4.11 17.67
N LEU A 153 15.01 -3.03 17.38
CA LEU A 153 15.47 -2.06 18.38
C LEU A 153 14.30 -1.39 19.11
N TYR A 154 13.23 -1.03 18.41
CA TYR A 154 12.01 -0.50 19.04
C TYR A 154 11.39 -1.51 20.01
N ARG A 155 11.41 -2.81 19.69
CA ARG A 155 10.91 -3.87 20.58
C ARG A 155 11.80 -4.08 21.80
N VAL A 156 13.12 -3.96 21.68
CA VAL A 156 14.05 -4.08 22.83
C VAL A 156 13.99 -2.83 23.71
N SER A 157 13.90 -1.63 23.14
CA SER A 157 13.80 -0.37 23.89
C SER A 157 12.52 -0.26 24.71
N TRP A 158 11.38 -0.76 24.21
CA TRP A 158 10.12 -0.81 24.96
C TRP A 158 10.04 -1.98 25.93
N GLY A 159 10.80 -3.06 25.69
CA GLY A 159 10.98 -4.14 26.67
C GLY A 159 11.74 -3.68 27.93
N LEU A 160 12.60 -2.67 27.81
CA LEU A 160 13.32 -2.08 28.96
C LEU A 160 12.59 -0.89 29.59
N GLN A 161 11.77 -0.14 28.84
CA GLN A 161 11.00 0.99 29.40
C GLN A 161 9.89 0.55 30.37
N LEU A 162 9.36 -0.67 30.23
CA LEU A 162 8.37 -1.24 31.17
C LEU A 162 8.97 -1.69 32.52
N CYS A 163 10.29 -1.76 32.65
CA CYS A 163 10.95 -2.14 33.91
C CYS A 163 11.37 -0.94 34.77
N ILE A 164 11.16 0.30 34.32
CA ILE A 164 11.48 1.51 35.10
C ILE A 164 10.19 2.27 35.37
N ILE A 165 9.31 1.68 36.17
CA ILE A 165 8.31 2.42 36.94
C ILE A 165 8.89 2.51 38.36
N PRO A 166 9.41 3.67 38.82
CA PRO A 166 9.78 3.82 40.22
C PRO A 166 8.50 3.76 41.05
N LEU A 167 8.41 2.76 41.92
CA LEU A 167 7.47 2.70 43.03
C LEU A 167 7.93 3.72 44.08
N GLU A 168 7.35 4.91 44.07
CA GLU A 168 7.16 5.76 45.26
C GLU A 168 5.80 6.46 45.19
#